data_AF-A0A8T4BXE5-F1
#
_entry.id   AF-A0A8T4BXE5-F1
#
_cell.length_a   1.000
_cell.length_b   1.000
_cell.length_c   1.000
_cell.angle_alpha   90.00
_cell.angle_beta   90.00
_cell.angle_gamma   90.00
#
_symmetry.space_group_name_H-M   'P 1'
#
loop_
_entity.id
_entity.type
_entity.pdbx_description
1 polymer ?
#
loop_
_entity_poly.entity_id
_entity_poly.type
_entity_poly.pdbx_seq_one_letter_code
_entity_poly.pdbx_strand_id
1 'polypeptide(L)'
;MKKKLWHIPFKLVNIVIATVLKTVFLDLFINFKHSWLYTFKPGERDKIKRKLEAEKMAKLLDGRLKTIERLLYSVFEDPSYPKSDKGKYDLKQLKKEVK
;
A
#
# COMPACT_ATOMS: atom_id res chain seq x y z
N MET A 1 3.08 -43.56 42.41
CA MET A 1 2.57 -42.21 42.04
C MET A 1 3.45 -41.59 40.95
N LYS A 2 3.18 -41.83 39.65
CA LYS A 2 3.95 -41.22 38.53
C LYS A 2 3.04 -40.58 37.46
N LYS A 3 1.91 -39.99 37.87
CA LYS A 3 0.96 -39.33 36.94
C LYS A 3 1.01 -37.80 36.95
N LYS A 4 1.78 -37.18 37.86
CA LYS A 4 1.75 -35.71 38.06
C LYS A 4 2.76 -34.89 37.24
N LEU A 5 3.82 -35.51 36.70
CA LEU A 5 4.90 -34.75 36.05
C LEU A 5 4.62 -34.33 34.60
N TRP A 6 3.69 -34.98 33.90
CA TRP A 6 3.34 -34.66 32.51
C TRP A 6 2.33 -33.50 32.37
N HIS A 7 1.73 -33.04 33.48
CA HIS A 7 0.74 -31.95 33.45
C HIS A 7 1.36 -30.54 33.37
N ILE A 8 2.63 -30.38 33.74
CA ILE A 8 3.31 -29.08 33.77
C ILE A 8 3.62 -28.55 32.36
N PRO A 9 4.23 -29.33 31.44
CA PRO A 9 4.47 -28.84 30.08
C PRO A 9 3.16 -28.59 29.32
N PHE A 10 2.15 -29.43 29.54
CA PHE A 10 0.85 -29.29 28.89
C PHE A 10 0.11 -28.00 29.31
N LYS A 11 0.23 -27.60 30.58
CA LYS A 11 -0.33 -26.33 31.07
C LYS A 11 0.36 -25.10 30.47
N LEU A 12 1.68 -25.13 30.31
CA LEU A 12 2.44 -24.04 29.68
C LEU A 12 2.07 -23.89 28.19
N VAL A 13 1.96 -25.01 27.47
CA VAL A 13 1.52 -25.01 26.06
C VAL A 13 0.11 -24.41 25.93
N ASN A 14 -0.82 -24.76 26.82
CA ASN A 14 -2.16 -24.17 26.83
C ASN A 14 -2.17 -22.67 27.10
N ILE A 15 -1.28 -22.16 27.97
CA ILE A 15 -1.16 -20.72 28.23
C ILE A 15 -0.64 -19.98 26.99
N VAL A 16 0.37 -20.54 26.31
CA VAL A 16 0.90 -19.96 25.07
C VAL A 16 -0.18 -19.94 23.99
N ILE A 17 -0.87 -21.07 23.79
CA ILE A 17 -1.97 -21.19 22.82
C ILE A 17 -3.10 -20.20 23.14
N ALA A 18 -3.50 -20.07 24.40
CA ALA A 18 -4.53 -19.11 24.81
C ALA A 18 -4.11 -17.65 24.59
N THR A 19 -2.83 -17.34 24.78
CA THR A 19 -2.29 -16.00 24.56
C THR A 19 -2.27 -15.67 23.07
N VAL A 20 -1.81 -16.61 22.23
CA VAL A 20 -1.81 -16.46 20.77
C VAL A 20 -3.25 -16.35 20.22
N LEU A 21 -4.16 -17.19 20.71
CA LEU A 21 -5.59 -17.08 20.35
C LEU A 21 -6.15 -15.72 20.75
N LYS A 22 -5.83 -15.21 21.94
CA LYS A 22 -6.30 -13.90 22.40
C LYS A 22 -5.77 -12.75 21.53
N THR A 23 -4.50 -12.78 21.14
CA THR A 23 -3.93 -11.78 20.23
C THR A 23 -4.56 -11.85 18.85
N VAL A 24 -4.71 -13.06 18.29
CA VAL A 24 -5.37 -13.27 17.00
C VAL A 24 -6.83 -12.80 17.05
N PHE A 25 -7.53 -13.05 18.15
CA PHE A 25 -8.91 -12.60 18.34
C PHE A 25 -9.00 -11.08 18.46
N LEU A 26 -8.07 -10.43 19.15
CA LEU A 26 -7.97 -8.96 19.23
C LEU A 26 -7.75 -8.35 17.85
N ASP A 27 -6.80 -8.88 17.08
CA ASP A 27 -6.50 -8.39 15.73
C ASP A 27 -7.67 -8.60 14.78
N LEU A 28 -8.32 -9.76 14.85
CA LEU A 28 -9.54 -10.04 14.09
C LEU A 28 -10.69 -9.13 14.50
N PHE A 29 -10.85 -8.83 15.79
CA PHE A 29 -11.91 -7.96 16.29
C PHE A 29 -11.70 -6.50 15.86
N ILE A 30 -10.46 -6.02 15.88
CA ILE A 30 -10.10 -4.68 15.38
C ILE A 30 -10.42 -4.59 13.88
N ASN A 31 -9.99 -5.59 13.10
CA ASN A 31 -10.26 -5.65 11.67
C ASN A 31 -11.75 -5.77 11.36
N PHE A 32 -12.49 -6.57 12.12
CA PHE A 32 -13.93 -6.72 11.99
C PHE A 32 -14.66 -5.41 12.32
N LYS A 33 -14.28 -4.72 13.40
CA LYS A 33 -14.85 -3.42 13.77
C LYS A 33 -14.60 -2.37 12.68
N HIS A 34 -13.40 -2.34 12.11
CA HIS A 34 -13.10 -1.47 10.98
C HIS A 34 -13.96 -1.82 9.77
N SER A 35 -14.03 -3.11 9.40
CA SER A 35 -14.84 -3.56 8.26
C SER A 35 -16.33 -3.28 8.49
N TRP A 36 -16.84 -3.42 9.71
CA TRP A 36 -18.20 -3.08 10.10
C TRP A 36 -18.46 -1.58 9.96
N LEU A 37 -17.57 -0.73 10.48
CA LEU A 37 -17.65 0.73 10.29
C LEU A 37 -17.69 1.11 8.80
N TYR A 38 -16.88 0.46 7.96
CA TYR A 38 -16.87 0.69 6.52
C TYR A 38 -18.13 0.17 5.80
N THR A 39 -18.79 -0.86 6.35
CA THR A 39 -20.07 -1.39 5.82
C THR A 39 -21.26 -0.51 6.21
N PHE A 40 -21.29 0.04 7.43
CA PHE A 40 -22.39 0.88 7.91
C PHE A 40 -22.27 2.36 7.50
N LYS A 41 -21.07 2.83 7.11
CA LYS A 41 -20.85 4.19 6.58
C LYS A 41 -20.26 4.16 5.16
N PRO A 42 -21.01 3.70 4.15
CA PRO A 42 -20.54 3.63 2.77
C PRO A 42 -20.08 5.00 2.23
N GLY A 43 -20.71 6.09 2.67
CA GLY A 43 -20.33 7.46 2.27
C GLY A 43 -18.95 7.91 2.76
N GLU A 44 -18.46 7.43 3.92
CA GLU A 44 -17.10 7.74 4.38
C GLU A 44 -16.06 6.91 3.63
N ARG A 45 -16.38 5.64 3.33
CA ARG A 45 -15.54 4.77 2.49
C ARG A 45 -15.33 5.37 1.10
N ASP A 46 -16.39 5.83 0.46
CA ASP A 46 -16.31 6.45 -0.87
C ASP A 46 -15.54 7.78 -0.84
N LYS A 47 -15.69 8.58 0.22
CA LYS A 47 -14.89 9.80 0.41
C LYS A 47 -13.41 9.48 0.53
N ILE A 48 -13.04 8.48 1.33
CA ILE A 48 -11.64 8.05 1.50
C ILE A 48 -11.10 7.50 0.19
N LYS A 49 -11.87 6.65 -0.50
CA LYS A 49 -11.46 6.10 -1.81
C LYS A 49 -11.21 7.20 -2.83
N ARG A 50 -12.13 8.16 -2.97
CA ARG A 50 -11.98 9.32 -3.88
C ARG A 50 -10.80 10.20 -3.50
N LYS A 51 -10.57 10.46 -2.20
CA LYS A 51 -9.39 11.21 -1.74
C LYS A 51 -8.09 10.50 -2.12
N LEU A 52 -8.02 9.19 -1.89
CA LEU A 52 -6.84 8.40 -2.18
C LEU A 52 -6.59 8.26 -3.69
N GLU A 53 -7.65 8.17 -4.50
CA GLU A 53 -7.58 8.24 -5.96
C GLU A 53 -7.09 9.62 -6.44
N ALA A 54 -7.63 10.71 -5.86
CA ALA A 54 -7.21 12.06 -6.19
C ALA A 54 -5.74 12.32 -5.83
N GLU A 55 -5.28 11.87 -4.66
CA GLU A 55 -3.87 11.96 -4.25
C GLU A 55 -2.95 11.14 -5.16
N LYS A 56 -3.36 9.93 -5.53
CA LYS A 56 -2.61 9.10 -6.50
C LYS A 56 -2.52 9.79 -7.86
N MET A 57 -3.62 10.36 -8.35
CA MET A 57 -3.63 11.13 -9.59
C MET A 57 -2.74 12.37 -9.50
N ALA A 58 -2.82 13.14 -8.42
CA ALA A 58 -1.98 14.31 -8.20
C ALA A 58 -0.49 13.95 -8.20
N LYS A 59 -0.10 12.87 -7.52
CA LYS A 59 1.28 12.38 -7.49
C LYS A 59 1.76 11.90 -8.86
N LEU A 60 0.88 11.27 -9.63
CA LEU A 60 1.19 10.83 -11.00
C LEU A 60 1.37 12.03 -11.94
N LEU A 61 0.54 13.05 -11.81
CA LEU A 61 0.65 14.30 -12.56
C LEU A 61 1.93 15.06 -12.20
N ASP A 62 2.28 15.18 -10.92
CA ASP A 62 3.53 15.82 -10.47
C ASP A 62 4.77 15.13 -11.05
N GLY A 63 4.80 13.80 -11.04
CA GLY A 63 5.89 13.03 -11.66
C GLY A 63 6.00 13.28 -13.17
N ARG A 64 4.87 13.38 -13.88
CA ARG A 64 4.85 13.67 -15.32
C ARG A 64 5.30 15.09 -15.62
N LEU A 65 4.86 16.07 -14.84
CA LEU A 65 5.27 17.47 -14.99
C LEU A 65 6.80 17.59 -14.88
N LYS A 66 7.41 16.94 -13.88
CA LYS A 66 8.87 16.90 -13.73
C LYS A 66 9.58 16.26 -14.93
N THR A 67 9.02 15.19 -15.49
CA THR A 67 9.59 14.55 -16.69
C THR A 67 9.46 15.45 -17.94
N ILE A 68 8.34 16.16 -18.09
CA ILE A 68 8.14 17.14 -19.18
C ILE A 68 9.12 18.30 -19.03
N GLU A 69 9.24 18.85 -17.83
CA GLU A 69 10.16 19.94 -17.50
C GLU A 69 11.60 19.53 -17.84
N ARG A 70 12.04 18.36 -17.38
CA ARG A 70 13.35 17.81 -17.75
C ARG A 70 13.52 17.67 -19.25
N LEU A 71 12.54 17.10 -19.95
CA LEU A 71 12.59 16.94 -21.40
C LEU A 71 12.71 18.29 -22.12
N LEU A 72 11.96 19.30 -21.69
CA LEU A 72 12.03 20.65 -22.27
C LEU A 72 13.41 21.27 -22.09
N TYR A 73 13.96 21.22 -20.87
CA TYR A 73 15.32 21.72 -20.62
C TYR A 73 16.37 20.97 -21.42
N SER A 74 16.30 19.64 -21.45
CA SER A 74 17.29 18.83 -22.17
C SER A 74 17.18 18.98 -23.69
N VAL A 75 15.99 19.22 -24.24
CA VAL A 75 15.81 19.52 -25.68
C VAL A 75 16.30 20.92 -26.05
N PHE A 76 16.12 21.88 -25.14
CA PHE A 76 16.62 23.24 -25.33
C PHE A 76 18.15 23.28 -25.36
N GLU A 77 18.81 22.51 -24.49
CA GLU A 77 20.27 22.40 -24.45
C GLU A 77 20.83 21.52 -25.58
N ASP A 78 20.15 20.41 -25.90
CA ASP A 78 20.51 19.49 -26.98
C ASP A 78 19.27 19.07 -27.79
N PRO A 79 19.08 19.62 -29.01
CA PRO A 79 17.95 19.26 -29.87
C PRO A 79 17.90 17.78 -30.26
N SER A 80 19.02 17.05 -30.12
CA SER A 80 19.11 15.62 -30.40
C SER A 80 18.76 14.74 -29.19
N TYR A 81 18.58 15.32 -28.00
CA TYR A 81 18.23 14.63 -26.76
C TYR A 81 17.04 13.65 -26.88
N PRO A 82 15.94 13.93 -27.61
CA PRO A 82 14.83 12.99 -27.80
C PRO A 82 15.23 11.67 -28.47
N LYS A 83 16.34 11.67 -29.23
CA LYS A 83 16.87 10.50 -29.93
C LYS A 83 17.83 9.68 -29.05
N SER A 84 18.32 10.25 -27.94
CA SER A 84 19.15 9.55 -26.96
C SER A 84 18.38 8.46 -26.21
N ASP A 85 19.09 7.51 -25.62
CA ASP A 85 18.46 6.43 -24.84
C ASP A 85 17.66 6.96 -23.64
N LYS A 86 18.15 8.05 -23.02
CA LYS A 86 17.47 8.75 -21.92
C LYS A 86 16.21 9.48 -22.39
N GLY A 87 16.28 10.21 -23.51
CA GLY A 87 15.13 10.88 -24.10
C GLY A 87 14.03 9.91 -24.55
N LYS A 88 14.42 8.78 -25.15
CA LYS A 88 13.48 7.69 -25.51
C LYS A 88 12.81 7.10 -24.28
N TYR A 89 13.55 6.90 -23.19
CA TYR A 89 13.00 6.41 -21.93
C TYR A 89 11.98 7.38 -21.33
N ASP A 90 12.30 8.69 -21.30
CA ASP A 90 11.42 9.72 -20.76
C ASP A 90 10.13 9.86 -21.60
N LEU A 91 10.26 9.83 -22.93
CA LEU A 91 9.11 9.79 -23.83
C LEU A 91 8.27 8.52 -23.64
N LYS A 92 8.90 7.38 -23.38
CA LYS A 92 8.20 6.11 -23.07
C LYS A 92 7.50 6.17 -21.71
N GLN A 93 8.07 6.84 -20.71
CA GLN A 93 7.42 7.06 -19.42
C GLN A 93 6.19 7.96 -19.54
N LEU A 94 6.25 9.01 -20.38
CA LEU A 94 5.10 9.86 -20.66
C LEU A 94 3.99 9.12 -21.43
N LYS A 95 4.37 8.21 -22.34
CA LYS A 95 3.43 7.40 -23.13
C LYS A 95 2.88 6.17 -22.40
N LYS A 96 3.48 5.74 -21.29
CA LYS A 96 2.95 4.62 -20.49
C LYS A 96 1.58 5.03 -19.94
N GLU A 97 0.55 4.38 -20.47
CA GLU A 97 -0.85 4.79 -20.50
C GLU A 97 -1.47 5.17 -19.14
N VAL A 98 -2.38 6.14 -19.23
CA VAL A 98 -3.62 6.19 -18.45
C VAL A 98 -4.45 4.98 -18.91
N LYS A 99 -4.45 3.90 -18.13
CA LYS A 99 -5.45 2.83 -18.19
C LYS A 99 -6.19 2.81 -16.87
#